data_AF-A0A1I2AHG4-F1
#
_entry.id   AF-A0A1I2AHG4-F1
#
_cell.length_a   1.000
_cell.length_b   1.000
_cell.length_c   1.000
_cell.angle_alpha   90.00
_cell.angle_beta   90.00
_cell.angle_gamma   90.00
#
_symmetry.space_group_name_H-M   'P 1'
#
loop_
_entity.id
_entity.type
_entity.pdbx_description
1 polymer ?
#
loop_
_entity_poly.entity_id
_entity_poly.type
_entity_poly.pdbx_seq_one_letter_code
_entity_poly.pdbx_strand_id
1 'polypeptide(L)'
;MKTENVNYKKCSSKFKCFFALLMAFSLVLQLPGVSSIIMAAEPNKPPVVTSDAEEITQALSAADTALNPTYYIMGKPTSGFTSIDNIGDKDAPSIKISPVISAVDEDGTLSAVRELGGNHQENVSAFGLSFEKASDNSKLSILGKYDLEPGGLLTRYAEFSDNDGSKVEYRYKILAYTDQLKDDEPIVKSFGKSVSNDDIFSKLNLAIKGDKYSKVYDSYQDYFRETFTTKYAVRSVVGYKRDLGNYTTNTDLASISDNEPGIYEVKVKTTNPWGQEVYNIVKVRVKEMQELFTPQAPTTKVPVENPAKLKPEEKEAVKKAIDDANKNLPAGTIFDVDTYEDGTVVVRYPDGTTDTIPGTDVVKQSDVATNNPVAPDKKVPVTNPNALTEDEKKAVEAAIKEKNPALPEKTKIAVGNDGTVTITYPDGTKDTIEGAKVVKQSDAATVTPVAPITKVPVSNPAKLTASEKDTVKKAIEAANKNLNPRLPEKT
;
A
#
# COMPACT_ATOMS: atom_id res chain seq x y z
N MET A 1 38.50 -4.62 -102.60
CA MET A 1 39.56 -3.63 -102.32
C MET A 1 39.44 -2.54 -103.37
N LYS A 2 39.21 -1.27 -102.96
CA LYS A 2 39.25 -0.04 -103.80
C LYS A 2 38.17 0.03 -104.90
N THR A 3 37.58 1.16 -105.29
CA THR A 3 37.64 2.58 -104.94
C THR A 3 36.43 3.24 -105.63
N GLU A 4 36.01 4.38 -105.09
CA GLU A 4 35.06 5.34 -105.66
C GLU A 4 35.34 5.71 -107.14
N ASN A 5 34.30 5.97 -107.95
CA ASN A 5 33.74 7.32 -108.13
C ASN A 5 32.65 7.37 -109.21
N VAL A 6 31.48 7.86 -108.79
CA VAL A 6 30.56 8.84 -109.41
C VAL A 6 30.32 8.83 -110.93
N ASN A 7 29.04 8.74 -111.31
CA ASN A 7 28.49 9.65 -112.32
C ASN A 7 27.01 10.03 -112.05
N TYR A 8 26.71 11.30 -112.33
CA TYR A 8 25.53 12.10 -111.94
C TYR A 8 24.26 11.81 -112.77
N LYS A 9 23.08 11.97 -112.14
CA LYS A 9 21.91 12.71 -112.70
C LYS A 9 20.73 12.75 -111.70
N LYS A 10 20.47 13.91 -111.09
CA LYS A 10 19.35 14.82 -111.41
C LYS A 10 19.25 15.93 -110.35
N CYS A 11 19.10 17.15 -110.86
CA CYS A 11 19.04 18.41 -110.13
C CYS A 11 17.58 18.92 -110.15
N SER A 12 17.07 19.37 -109.00
CA SER A 12 16.16 20.53 -108.85
C SER A 12 16.08 20.85 -107.34
N SER A 13 17.05 21.61 -106.82
CA SER A 13 16.94 23.05 -106.52
C SER A 13 15.98 23.33 -105.34
N LYS A 14 16.46 23.28 -104.09
CA LYS A 14 17.02 24.39 -103.26
C LYS A 14 15.95 25.31 -102.66
N PHE A 15 16.03 25.86 -101.46
CA PHE A 15 16.77 25.63 -100.21
C PHE A 15 16.23 26.68 -99.22
N LYS A 16 16.23 26.37 -97.93
CA LYS A 16 15.96 27.30 -96.82
C LYS A 16 16.86 28.54 -96.90
N CYS A 17 16.38 29.72 -96.48
CA CYS A 17 17.07 30.61 -95.51
C CYS A 17 16.41 31.99 -95.35
N PHE A 18 16.32 32.41 -94.09
CA PHE A 18 16.60 33.76 -93.57
C PHE A 18 15.58 34.91 -93.67
N PHE A 19 15.20 35.36 -92.45
CA PHE A 19 15.19 36.75 -91.96
C PHE A 19 13.99 37.69 -92.20
N ALA A 20 13.59 38.29 -91.06
CA ALA A 20 13.16 39.67 -90.85
C ALA A 20 11.79 40.15 -91.36
N LEU A 21 10.89 40.34 -90.38
CA LEU A 21 10.41 41.65 -89.93
C LEU A 21 10.20 42.72 -91.04
N LEU A 22 8.94 42.93 -91.45
CA LEU A 22 8.40 44.29 -91.53
C LEU A 22 6.87 44.29 -91.47
N MET A 23 6.37 45.17 -90.62
CA MET A 23 4.98 45.53 -90.46
C MET A 23 4.35 46.18 -91.70
N ALA A 24 3.02 46.20 -91.63
CA ALA A 24 2.09 47.22 -92.15
C ALA A 24 1.56 47.03 -93.58
N PHE A 25 0.27 46.65 -93.69
CA PHE A 25 -0.76 47.68 -93.83
C PHE A 25 -2.15 47.13 -93.44
N SER A 26 -2.90 47.99 -92.77
CA SER A 26 -4.22 47.82 -92.13
C SER A 26 -5.34 47.30 -93.04
N LEU A 27 -6.26 46.53 -92.46
CA LEU A 27 -7.66 46.97 -92.45
C LEU A 27 -8.37 46.50 -91.18
N VAL A 28 -8.74 47.50 -90.38
CA VAL A 28 -9.60 47.41 -89.22
C VAL A 28 -11.03 47.16 -89.69
N LEU A 29 -11.65 46.08 -89.23
CA LEU A 29 -13.10 46.03 -89.03
C LEU A 29 -13.34 45.81 -87.53
N GLN A 30 -13.60 46.90 -86.82
CA GLN A 30 -14.18 46.88 -85.48
C GLN A 30 -15.66 46.49 -85.61
N LEU A 31 -16.01 45.30 -85.12
CA LEU A 31 -17.37 45.01 -84.65
C LEU A 31 -17.39 45.29 -83.14
N PRO A 32 -18.38 46.02 -82.61
CA PRO A 32 -18.48 46.25 -81.18
C PRO A 32 -19.10 45.02 -80.52
N GLY A 33 -18.42 44.47 -79.50
CA GLY A 33 -19.08 43.62 -78.51
C GLY A 33 -18.76 42.13 -78.53
N VAL A 34 -17.48 41.76 -78.46
CA VAL A 34 -17.05 40.62 -77.62
C VAL A 34 -15.59 40.83 -77.26
N SER A 35 -15.32 41.33 -76.05
CA SER A 35 -14.03 41.03 -75.42
C SER A 35 -14.05 39.53 -75.14
N SER A 36 -13.45 38.75 -76.03
CA SER A 36 -13.08 37.37 -75.72
C SER A 36 -12.02 37.45 -74.63
N ILE A 37 -12.48 37.42 -73.37
CA ILE A 37 -11.64 37.00 -72.27
C ILE A 37 -11.32 35.55 -72.60
N ILE A 38 -10.12 35.30 -73.14
CA ILE A 38 -9.51 33.99 -73.02
C ILE A 38 -9.24 33.86 -71.52
N MET A 39 -10.20 33.33 -70.76
CA MET A 39 -9.88 32.75 -69.47
C MET A 39 -8.95 31.60 -69.83
N ALA A 40 -7.66 31.78 -69.59
CA ALA A 40 -6.78 30.63 -69.49
C ALA A 40 -7.45 29.71 -68.48
N ALA A 41 -7.78 28.48 -68.89
CA ALA A 41 -8.21 27.47 -67.94
C ALA A 41 -7.16 27.45 -66.82
N GLU A 42 -7.61 27.56 -65.57
CA GLU A 42 -6.68 27.46 -64.45
C GLU A 42 -5.87 26.17 -64.63
N PRO A 43 -4.55 26.22 -64.38
CA PRO A 43 -3.73 25.02 -64.51
C PRO A 43 -4.29 23.97 -63.56
N ASN A 44 -4.68 22.82 -64.11
CA ASN A 44 -5.10 21.64 -63.36
C ASN A 44 -4.16 21.42 -62.16
N LYS A 45 -4.73 21.42 -60.97
CA LYS A 45 -4.10 21.19 -59.68
C LYS A 45 -4.52 19.81 -59.19
N PRO A 46 -3.57 19.02 -58.69
CA PRO A 46 -3.93 17.74 -58.07
C PRO A 46 -4.77 17.96 -56.80
N PRO A 47 -5.63 17.00 -56.44
CA PRO A 47 -6.41 17.07 -55.21
C PRO A 47 -5.53 17.23 -53.96
N VAL A 48 -6.06 17.89 -52.94
CA VAL A 48 -5.41 18.09 -51.64
C VAL A 48 -5.91 17.04 -50.65
N VAL A 49 -4.98 16.24 -50.09
CA VAL A 49 -5.30 15.17 -49.14
C VAL A 49 -5.04 15.62 -47.70
N THR A 50 -5.93 15.23 -46.80
CA THR A 50 -5.84 15.41 -45.34
C THR A 50 -6.12 14.09 -44.63
N SER A 51 -5.59 13.89 -43.43
CA SER A 51 -5.87 12.70 -42.62
C SER A 51 -5.99 13.05 -41.14
N ASP A 52 -6.69 12.20 -40.41
CA ASP A 52 -6.76 12.19 -38.94
C ASP A 52 -5.65 11.36 -38.27
N ALA A 53 -4.68 10.86 -39.06
CA ALA A 53 -3.50 10.17 -38.55
C ALA A 53 -2.45 11.15 -38.00
N GLU A 54 -1.65 10.65 -37.06
CA GLU A 54 -0.59 11.45 -36.45
C GLU A 54 0.66 11.46 -37.35
N GLU A 55 1.17 12.64 -37.68
CA GLU A 55 2.43 12.80 -38.40
C GLU A 55 3.63 12.50 -37.50
N ILE A 56 4.49 11.57 -37.92
CA ILE A 56 5.69 11.22 -37.16
C ILE A 56 6.92 11.57 -37.97
N THR A 57 7.64 12.60 -37.52
CA THR A 57 8.85 13.12 -38.16
C THR A 57 10.09 12.27 -37.86
N GLN A 58 10.05 11.39 -36.86
CA GLN A 58 11.18 10.53 -36.50
C GLN A 58 11.25 9.30 -37.40
N ALA A 59 12.39 9.16 -38.10
CA ALA A 59 12.64 8.10 -39.05
C ALA A 59 12.58 6.71 -38.39
N LEU A 60 11.65 5.86 -38.83
CA LEU A 60 11.52 4.45 -38.44
C LEU A 60 12.66 3.55 -38.97
N SER A 61 13.74 4.14 -39.51
CA SER A 61 15.08 3.60 -39.75
C SER A 61 15.87 4.65 -40.53
N ALA A 62 17.20 4.55 -40.61
CA ALA A 62 18.04 5.47 -41.40
C ALA A 62 17.71 5.54 -42.92
N ALA A 63 16.80 4.69 -43.42
CA ALA A 63 16.34 4.68 -44.82
C ALA A 63 14.94 5.30 -45.03
N ASP A 64 14.23 5.70 -43.97
CA ASP A 64 12.83 6.18 -44.05
C ASP A 64 12.75 7.62 -43.52
N THR A 65 13.35 8.56 -44.26
CA THR A 65 13.59 9.95 -43.84
C THR A 65 12.39 10.89 -44.03
N ALA A 66 11.13 10.46 -43.78
CA ALA A 66 9.98 11.36 -43.95
C ALA A 66 8.75 11.07 -43.06
N LEU A 67 8.07 12.17 -42.73
CA LEU A 67 6.75 12.34 -42.11
C LEU A 67 5.71 11.44 -42.78
N ASN A 68 5.57 10.20 -42.33
CA ASN A 68 4.45 9.37 -42.75
C ASN A 68 3.41 9.37 -41.61
N PRO A 69 2.18 9.81 -41.88
CA PRO A 69 1.09 9.71 -40.92
C PRO A 69 0.89 8.24 -40.52
N THR A 70 0.74 7.99 -39.22
CA THR A 70 0.59 6.63 -38.68
C THR A 70 -0.68 6.48 -37.86
N TYR A 71 -1.50 5.51 -38.25
CA TYR A 71 -2.63 5.02 -37.47
C TYR A 71 -2.16 3.98 -36.47
N TYR A 72 -2.31 4.30 -35.19
CA TYR A 72 -2.10 3.33 -34.11
C TYR A 72 -3.41 2.61 -33.84
N ILE A 73 -3.44 1.32 -34.14
CA ILE A 73 -4.62 0.48 -34.00
C ILE A 73 -4.27 -0.65 -33.02
N MET A 74 -5.17 -0.94 -32.08
CA MET A 74 -4.96 -2.06 -31.17
C MET A 74 -4.93 -3.35 -31.97
N GLY A 75 -3.81 -4.07 -31.83
CA GLY A 75 -3.58 -5.35 -32.47
C GLY A 75 -4.12 -6.50 -31.63
N LYS A 76 -3.65 -7.72 -31.92
CA LYS A 76 -3.91 -8.88 -31.08
C LYS A 76 -3.33 -8.66 -29.68
N PRO A 77 -4.02 -9.12 -28.63
CA PRO A 77 -3.46 -9.06 -27.30
C PRO A 77 -2.36 -10.11 -27.07
N THR A 78 -1.26 -9.71 -26.44
CA THR A 78 -0.06 -10.55 -26.24
C THR A 78 -0.07 -11.36 -24.94
N SER A 79 -0.83 -10.95 -23.93
CA SER A 79 -0.94 -11.63 -22.64
C SER A 79 -2.36 -11.55 -22.06
N GLY A 80 -2.68 -12.44 -21.10
CA GLY A 80 -3.69 -12.16 -20.08
C GLY A 80 -5.16 -12.52 -20.33
N PHE A 81 -5.55 -13.15 -21.44
CA PHE A 81 -6.96 -13.59 -21.61
C PHE A 81 -7.20 -14.95 -20.97
N THR A 82 -7.21 -15.00 -19.64
CA THR A 82 -7.85 -16.11 -18.92
C THR A 82 -9.31 -15.71 -18.68
N SER A 83 -10.18 -16.41 -19.39
CA SER A 83 -11.62 -16.31 -19.36
C SER A 83 -12.19 -16.21 -17.94
N ILE A 84 -12.62 -15.03 -17.57
CA ILE A 84 -13.78 -14.86 -16.69
C ILE A 84 -14.77 -14.09 -17.55
N ASP A 85 -15.90 -14.75 -17.86
CA ASP A 85 -17.08 -14.28 -18.62
C ASP A 85 -17.27 -14.81 -20.06
N ASN A 86 -16.55 -15.82 -20.55
CA ASN A 86 -16.78 -16.36 -21.90
C ASN A 86 -16.75 -15.27 -23.01
N ILE A 87 -16.06 -14.16 -22.77
CA ILE A 87 -15.58 -13.25 -23.82
C ILE A 87 -14.24 -13.81 -24.28
N GLY A 88 -14.29 -15.06 -24.74
CA GLY A 88 -13.17 -15.68 -25.41
C GLY A 88 -13.06 -15.01 -26.77
N ASP A 89 -12.21 -14.01 -26.86
CA ASP A 89 -11.54 -13.76 -28.12
C ASP A 89 -10.18 -13.13 -27.85
N LYS A 90 -9.13 -13.88 -28.20
CA LYS A 90 -7.78 -13.35 -28.43
C LYS A 90 -7.72 -12.61 -29.78
N ASP A 91 -8.87 -12.34 -30.36
CA ASP A 91 -9.00 -11.59 -31.59
C ASP A 91 -8.60 -10.14 -31.37
N ALA A 92 -8.09 -9.52 -32.44
CA ALA A 92 -7.86 -8.10 -32.39
C ALA A 92 -9.20 -7.37 -32.19
N PRO A 93 -9.21 -6.30 -31.38
CA PRO A 93 -10.42 -5.53 -31.14
C PRO A 93 -10.86 -4.83 -32.43
N SER A 94 -12.17 -4.74 -32.64
CA SER A 94 -12.73 -4.09 -33.83
C SER A 94 -12.75 -2.58 -33.69
N ILE A 95 -12.41 -1.89 -34.78
CA ILE A 95 -12.51 -0.43 -34.90
C ILE A 95 -13.98 -0.03 -34.74
N LYS A 96 -14.28 0.85 -33.77
CA LYS A 96 -15.65 1.36 -33.54
C LYS A 96 -15.89 2.70 -34.21
N ILE A 97 -14.84 3.51 -34.34
CA ILE A 97 -14.82 4.77 -35.07
C ILE A 97 -13.72 4.66 -36.11
N SER A 98 -14.10 4.74 -37.38
CA SER A 98 -13.18 4.56 -38.50
C SER A 98 -12.22 5.74 -38.63
N PRO A 99 -10.90 5.50 -38.70
CA PRO A 99 -9.96 6.48 -39.20
C PRO A 99 -10.26 6.85 -40.65
N VAL A 100 -10.07 8.12 -41.02
CA VAL A 100 -10.46 8.65 -42.33
C VAL A 100 -9.34 9.47 -42.98
N ILE A 101 -9.05 9.13 -44.24
CA ILE A 101 -8.27 9.96 -45.15
C ILE A 101 -9.25 10.67 -46.09
N SER A 102 -9.17 11.99 -46.15
CA SER A 102 -10.08 12.83 -46.94
C SER A 102 -9.32 13.59 -48.02
N ALA A 103 -9.94 13.81 -49.17
CA ALA A 103 -9.43 14.67 -50.22
C ALA A 103 -10.44 15.74 -50.60
N VAL A 104 -9.93 16.90 -50.99
CA VAL A 104 -10.71 17.99 -51.59
C VAL A 104 -10.05 18.38 -52.89
N ASP A 105 -10.87 18.72 -53.87
CA ASP A 105 -10.45 19.15 -55.19
C ASP A 105 -11.09 20.52 -55.46
N GLU A 106 -10.27 21.54 -55.75
CA GLU A 106 -10.73 22.92 -55.93
C GLU A 106 -11.13 23.23 -57.37
N ASP A 107 -10.56 22.51 -58.34
CA ASP A 107 -10.66 22.79 -59.77
C ASP A 107 -11.33 21.67 -60.58
N GLY A 108 -11.58 20.53 -59.96
CA GLY A 108 -12.29 19.39 -60.56
C GLY A 108 -13.29 18.72 -59.61
N THR A 109 -13.75 17.52 -59.99
CA THR A 109 -14.50 16.62 -59.09
C THR A 109 -13.76 15.30 -59.00
N LEU A 110 -13.60 14.80 -57.77
CA LEU A 110 -13.00 13.50 -57.49
C LEU A 110 -13.72 12.37 -58.24
N SER A 111 -12.99 11.72 -59.13
CA SER A 111 -13.51 10.65 -60.00
C SER A 111 -13.30 9.26 -59.41
N ALA A 112 -12.24 9.07 -58.61
CA ALA A 112 -11.96 7.79 -57.96
C ALA A 112 -11.09 7.95 -56.71
N VAL A 113 -11.28 7.03 -55.77
CA VAL A 113 -10.35 6.77 -54.68
C VAL A 113 -9.98 5.29 -54.67
N ARG A 114 -8.68 4.98 -54.49
CA ARG A 114 -8.15 3.62 -54.41
C ARG A 114 -7.29 3.44 -53.16
N GLU A 115 -7.41 2.27 -52.54
CA GLU A 115 -6.45 1.82 -51.53
C GLU A 115 -5.45 0.90 -52.23
N LEU A 116 -4.18 1.18 -52.01
CA LEU A 116 -3.07 0.43 -52.58
C LEU A 116 -2.17 -0.14 -51.48
N GLY A 117 -1.76 -1.39 -51.66
CA GLY A 117 -0.78 -2.04 -50.82
C GLY A 117 0.62 -1.41 -50.93
N GLY A 118 1.56 -1.85 -50.09
CA GLY A 118 2.95 -1.37 -50.13
C GLY A 118 3.69 -1.62 -51.46
N ASN A 119 3.16 -2.53 -52.29
CA ASN A 119 3.61 -2.83 -53.65
C ASN A 119 2.81 -2.10 -54.74
N HIS A 120 1.99 -1.10 -54.38
CA HIS A 120 1.13 -0.32 -55.27
C HIS A 120 0.12 -1.17 -56.07
N GLN A 121 -0.28 -2.32 -55.53
CA GLN A 121 -1.37 -3.14 -56.08
C GLN A 121 -2.69 -2.79 -55.38
N GLU A 122 -3.79 -2.74 -56.13
CA GLU A 122 -5.11 -2.40 -55.61
C GLU A 122 -5.72 -3.54 -54.79
N ASN A 123 -6.39 -3.19 -53.68
CA ASN A 123 -7.33 -4.02 -52.94
C ASN A 123 -6.81 -5.41 -52.50
N VAL A 124 -6.12 -5.43 -51.36
CA VAL A 124 -5.95 -6.67 -50.60
C VAL A 124 -6.47 -6.42 -49.20
N SER A 125 -7.64 -7.00 -48.87
CA SER A 125 -8.03 -7.20 -47.47
C SER A 125 -6.82 -7.80 -46.77
N ALA A 126 -6.27 -7.07 -45.81
CA ALA A 126 -4.96 -7.40 -45.28
C ALA A 126 -5.02 -7.39 -43.78
N PHE A 127 -4.73 -8.56 -43.21
CA PHE A 127 -4.62 -8.73 -41.76
C PHE A 127 -5.90 -8.27 -41.02
N GLY A 128 -7.07 -8.59 -41.57
CA GLY A 128 -8.39 -8.33 -40.97
C GLY A 128 -8.97 -6.93 -41.21
N LEU A 129 -8.22 -6.04 -41.87
CA LEU A 129 -8.68 -4.69 -42.21
C LEU A 129 -9.38 -4.66 -43.57
N SER A 130 -10.40 -3.81 -43.66
CA SER A 130 -11.12 -3.46 -44.88
C SER A 130 -11.18 -1.94 -45.05
N PHE A 131 -11.42 -1.50 -46.28
CA PHE A 131 -11.47 -0.08 -46.61
C PHE A 131 -12.76 0.27 -47.33
N GLU A 132 -13.43 1.31 -46.85
CA GLU A 132 -14.68 1.81 -47.42
C GLU A 132 -14.46 3.18 -48.04
N LYS A 133 -15.07 3.39 -49.21
CA LYS A 133 -14.95 4.60 -50.00
C LYS A 133 -16.27 5.36 -49.91
N ALA A 134 -16.23 6.67 -49.68
CA ALA A 134 -17.44 7.48 -49.78
C ALA A 134 -17.97 7.49 -51.22
N SER A 135 -19.28 7.63 -51.39
CA SER A 135 -19.94 7.62 -52.71
C SER A 135 -19.47 8.75 -53.63
N ASP A 136 -18.95 9.83 -53.06
CA ASP A 136 -18.39 10.99 -53.74
C ASP A 136 -16.86 10.92 -53.91
N ASN A 137 -16.24 9.78 -53.57
CA ASN A 137 -14.79 9.55 -53.56
C ASN A 137 -13.99 10.51 -52.65
N SER A 138 -14.64 11.33 -51.83
CA SER A 138 -13.95 12.31 -50.98
C SER A 138 -13.23 11.70 -49.79
N LYS A 139 -13.56 10.45 -49.42
CA LYS A 139 -13.07 9.80 -48.22
C LYS A 139 -12.74 8.33 -48.43
N LEU A 140 -11.68 7.90 -47.77
CA LEU A 140 -11.31 6.51 -47.56
C LEU A 140 -11.30 6.22 -46.05
N SER A 141 -12.15 5.30 -45.61
CA SER A 141 -12.31 4.92 -44.20
C SER A 141 -11.70 3.54 -43.93
N ILE A 142 -11.02 3.40 -42.80
CA ILE A 142 -10.41 2.13 -42.36
C ILE A 142 -11.35 1.42 -41.38
N LEU A 143 -11.63 0.14 -41.62
CA LEU A 143 -12.59 -0.66 -40.87
C LEU A 143 -12.01 -2.04 -40.53
N GLY A 144 -12.67 -2.76 -39.63
CA GLY A 144 -12.37 -4.17 -39.32
C GLY A 144 -11.48 -4.35 -38.09
N LYS A 145 -10.70 -5.42 -38.10
CA LYS A 145 -9.81 -5.85 -37.01
C LYS A 145 -8.37 -5.82 -37.51
N TYR A 146 -7.42 -5.32 -36.72
CA TYR A 146 -6.01 -5.38 -37.12
C TYR A 146 -5.31 -6.59 -36.52
N ASP A 147 -5.33 -7.71 -37.23
CA ASP A 147 -4.98 -9.05 -36.72
C ASP A 147 -3.46 -9.34 -36.65
N LEU A 148 -2.68 -8.33 -36.28
CA LEU A 148 -1.24 -8.47 -36.02
C LEU A 148 -0.94 -8.29 -34.54
N GLU A 149 0.07 -9.01 -34.07
CA GLU A 149 0.68 -8.76 -32.76
C GLU A 149 1.26 -7.33 -32.71
N PRO A 150 1.42 -6.74 -31.52
CA PRO A 150 2.06 -5.44 -31.34
C PRO A 150 3.38 -5.33 -32.10
N GLY A 151 3.66 -4.18 -32.71
CA GLY A 151 4.81 -4.00 -33.60
C GLY A 151 4.59 -4.47 -35.05
N GLY A 152 3.46 -5.11 -35.34
CA GLY A 152 3.01 -5.35 -36.72
C GLY A 152 2.78 -4.05 -37.48
N LEU A 153 3.48 -3.87 -38.60
CA LEU A 153 3.47 -2.64 -39.40
C LEU A 153 2.96 -2.92 -40.82
N LEU A 154 2.01 -2.10 -41.28
CA LEU A 154 1.57 -2.03 -42.66
C LEU A 154 1.86 -0.65 -43.24
N THR A 155 2.39 -0.63 -44.46
CA THR A 155 2.49 0.56 -45.30
C THR A 155 1.44 0.48 -46.39
N ARG A 156 0.71 1.59 -46.59
CA ARG A 156 -0.41 1.73 -47.53
C ARG A 156 -0.41 3.08 -48.21
N TYR A 157 -1.18 3.18 -49.29
CA TYR A 157 -1.37 4.41 -50.03
C TYR A 157 -2.87 4.61 -50.32
N ALA A 158 -3.33 5.85 -50.15
CA ALA A 158 -4.61 6.30 -50.66
C ALA A 158 -4.35 7.12 -51.93
N GLU A 159 -4.83 6.63 -53.07
CA GLU A 159 -4.71 7.34 -54.35
C GLU A 159 -6.07 7.98 -54.66
N PHE A 160 -6.09 9.31 -54.79
CA PHE A 160 -7.25 10.07 -55.24
C PHE A 160 -6.99 10.60 -56.64
N SER A 161 -7.99 10.51 -57.51
CA SER A 161 -7.95 11.10 -58.85
C SER A 161 -9.21 11.90 -59.12
N ASP A 162 -9.07 12.94 -59.91
CA ASP A 162 -10.16 13.80 -60.40
C ASP A 162 -10.61 13.38 -61.81
N ASN A 163 -11.54 14.14 -62.37
CA ASN A 163 -12.09 13.91 -63.70
C ASN A 163 -11.19 14.40 -64.85
N ASP A 164 -10.11 15.12 -64.56
CA ASP A 164 -9.17 15.63 -65.56
C ASP A 164 -7.91 14.75 -65.70
N GLY A 165 -7.76 13.77 -64.80
CA GLY A 165 -6.73 12.74 -64.83
C GLY A 165 -5.54 13.04 -63.92
N SER A 166 -5.57 14.14 -63.17
CA SER A 166 -4.64 14.42 -62.09
C SER A 166 -4.83 13.45 -60.94
N LYS A 167 -3.74 13.19 -60.22
CA LYS A 167 -3.69 12.19 -59.16
C LYS A 167 -2.80 12.63 -58.03
N VAL A 168 -3.20 12.24 -56.82
CA VAL A 168 -2.41 12.40 -55.61
C VAL A 168 -2.37 11.07 -54.86
N GLU A 169 -1.18 10.65 -54.48
CA GLU A 169 -0.97 9.48 -53.61
C GLU A 169 -0.56 9.93 -52.22
N TYR A 170 -1.29 9.45 -51.22
CA TYR A 170 -1.03 9.73 -49.83
C TYR A 170 -0.58 8.47 -49.10
N ARG A 171 0.71 8.42 -48.76
CA ARG A 171 1.33 7.29 -48.04
C ARG A 171 1.00 7.37 -46.56
N TYR A 172 0.53 6.28 -45.98
CA TYR A 172 0.26 6.17 -44.55
C TYR A 172 0.66 4.81 -44.00
N LYS A 173 0.77 4.73 -42.67
CA LYS A 173 1.16 3.52 -41.95
C LYS A 173 0.08 3.11 -40.96
N ILE A 174 -0.03 1.81 -40.71
CA ILE A 174 -0.83 1.25 -39.63
C ILE A 174 0.09 0.43 -38.74
N LEU A 175 0.14 0.76 -37.45
CA LEU A 175 1.01 0.10 -36.48
C LEU A 175 0.20 -0.48 -35.32
N ALA A 176 0.49 -1.75 -35.02
CA ALA A 176 -0.20 -2.50 -33.98
C ALA A 176 0.42 -2.19 -32.62
N TYR A 177 -0.43 -2.00 -31.62
CA TYR A 177 -0.04 -1.92 -30.22
C TYR A 177 -1.04 -2.64 -29.34
N THR A 178 -0.71 -2.84 -28.07
CA THR A 178 -1.65 -3.38 -27.08
C THR A 178 -1.41 -2.78 -25.70
N ASP A 179 -2.36 -2.94 -24.79
CA ASP A 179 -2.16 -2.71 -23.36
C ASP A 179 -1.98 -4.06 -22.67
N GLN A 180 -0.80 -4.28 -22.11
CA GLN A 180 -0.42 -5.56 -21.51
C GLN A 180 0.05 -5.37 -20.07
N LEU A 181 -0.03 -6.45 -19.29
CA LEU A 181 0.61 -6.54 -17.99
C LEU A 181 2.13 -6.43 -18.14
N LYS A 182 2.77 -5.65 -17.25
CA LYS A 182 4.23 -5.60 -17.12
C LYS A 182 4.79 -6.90 -16.56
N ASP A 183 4.05 -7.49 -15.65
CA ASP A 183 4.35 -8.72 -14.92
C ASP A 183 3.06 -9.28 -14.32
N ASP A 184 3.08 -10.56 -13.93
CA ASP A 184 1.93 -11.25 -13.33
C ASP A 184 1.93 -11.18 -11.79
N GLU A 185 2.86 -10.44 -11.16
CA GLU A 185 2.97 -10.35 -9.71
C GLU A 185 1.84 -9.49 -9.13
N PRO A 186 1.15 -9.96 -8.07
CA PRO A 186 0.08 -9.20 -7.47
C PRO A 186 0.59 -7.93 -6.80
N ILE A 187 -0.21 -6.88 -6.82
CA ILE A 187 -0.01 -5.70 -5.97
C ILE A 187 -0.29 -6.12 -4.53
N VAL A 188 0.70 -6.03 -3.65
CA VAL A 188 0.55 -6.44 -2.26
C VAL A 188 0.18 -5.22 -1.40
N LYS A 189 -0.93 -5.31 -0.66
CA LYS A 189 -1.38 -4.33 0.33
C LYS A 189 -1.68 -5.03 1.65
N SER A 190 -1.57 -4.30 2.77
CA SER A 190 -2.08 -4.79 4.06
C SER A 190 -3.57 -4.47 4.19
N PHE A 191 -4.30 -5.24 5.00
CA PHE A 191 -5.68 -4.93 5.36
C PHE A 191 -5.85 -3.46 5.81
N GLY A 192 -6.94 -2.80 5.36
CA GLY A 192 -7.22 -1.40 5.65
C GLY A 192 -6.35 -0.37 4.92
N LYS A 193 -5.46 -0.78 3.99
CA LYS A 193 -4.72 0.14 3.12
C LYS A 193 -5.34 0.20 1.74
N SER A 194 -5.79 1.39 1.35
CA SER A 194 -6.47 1.62 0.08
C SER A 194 -5.65 1.20 -1.13
N VAL A 195 -6.37 0.64 -2.11
CA VAL A 195 -5.91 0.36 -3.46
C VAL A 195 -6.34 1.54 -4.33
N SER A 196 -5.40 2.13 -5.08
CA SER A 196 -5.67 3.27 -5.95
C SER A 196 -5.66 2.88 -7.43
N ASN A 197 -6.26 3.72 -8.29
CA ASN A 197 -6.13 3.57 -9.73
C ASN A 197 -4.66 3.58 -10.19
N ASP A 198 -3.82 4.40 -9.55
CA ASP A 198 -2.39 4.48 -9.87
C ASP A 198 -1.67 3.16 -9.55
N ASP A 199 -1.98 2.52 -8.41
CA ASP A 199 -1.45 1.19 -8.08
C ASP A 199 -1.78 0.20 -9.22
N ILE A 200 -3.04 0.16 -9.64
CA ILE A 200 -3.53 -0.76 -10.68
C ILE A 200 -2.92 -0.44 -12.05
N PHE A 201 -2.99 0.82 -12.49
CA PHE A 201 -2.54 1.22 -13.83
C PHE A 201 -1.02 1.19 -13.97
N SER A 202 -0.27 1.28 -12.86
CA SER A 202 1.19 1.11 -12.86
C SER A 202 1.64 -0.27 -13.31
N LYS A 203 0.78 -1.31 -13.17
CA LYS A 203 1.02 -2.68 -13.65
C LYS A 203 0.78 -2.86 -15.14
N LEU A 204 0.21 -1.87 -15.82
CA LEU A 204 -0.13 -1.93 -17.24
C LEU A 204 0.80 -1.05 -18.07
N ASN A 205 1.13 -1.52 -19.26
CA ASN A 205 2.00 -0.82 -20.20
C ASN A 205 1.47 -0.96 -21.63
N LEU A 206 1.38 0.17 -22.33
CA LEU A 206 1.14 0.16 -23.77
C LEU A 206 2.42 -0.21 -24.51
N ALA A 207 2.34 -1.31 -25.27
CA ALA A 207 3.47 -1.90 -25.95
C ALA A 207 3.26 -1.97 -27.47
N ILE A 208 4.32 -1.66 -28.21
CA ILE A 208 4.44 -1.79 -29.67
C ILE A 208 5.57 -2.78 -30.05
N LYS A 209 5.93 -3.69 -29.13
CA LYS A 209 6.96 -4.72 -29.35
C LYS A 209 6.29 -6.06 -29.59
N GLY A 210 6.63 -6.72 -30.68
CA GLY A 210 6.19 -8.08 -30.98
C GLY A 210 7.33 -8.98 -31.40
N ASP A 211 7.10 -10.28 -31.28
CA ASP A 211 8.15 -11.31 -31.41
C ASP A 211 8.73 -11.44 -32.82
N LYS A 212 7.97 -11.02 -33.85
CA LYS A 212 8.35 -11.18 -35.28
C LYS A 212 8.82 -9.89 -35.97
N TYR A 213 8.53 -8.73 -35.39
CA TYR A 213 8.85 -7.44 -35.98
C TYR A 213 9.69 -6.61 -35.00
N SER A 214 10.92 -7.07 -34.73
CA SER A 214 11.95 -6.35 -33.97
C SER A 214 12.48 -5.09 -34.70
N LYS A 215 11.67 -4.46 -35.56
CA LYS A 215 12.04 -3.35 -36.44
C LYS A 215 11.58 -1.99 -35.91
N VAL A 216 10.79 -1.95 -34.84
CA VAL A 216 10.42 -0.70 -34.18
C VAL A 216 11.57 -0.31 -33.24
N TYR A 217 12.22 0.81 -33.55
CA TYR A 217 13.32 1.35 -32.76
C TYR A 217 12.85 1.80 -31.38
N ASP A 218 13.71 1.66 -30.37
CA ASP A 218 13.39 2.08 -28.99
C ASP A 218 12.99 3.56 -28.92
N SER A 219 13.63 4.44 -29.71
CA SER A 219 13.28 5.87 -29.80
C SER A 219 11.82 6.12 -30.22
N TYR A 220 11.28 5.28 -31.10
CA TYR A 220 9.88 5.36 -31.52
C TYR A 220 8.95 4.81 -30.44
N GLN A 221 9.38 3.78 -29.71
CA GLN A 221 8.65 3.29 -28.54
C GLN A 221 8.57 4.35 -27.44
N ASP A 222 9.62 5.15 -27.27
CA ASP A 222 9.68 6.24 -26.31
C ASP A 222 8.72 7.36 -26.72
N TYR A 223 8.78 7.80 -27.98
CA TYR A 223 7.83 8.78 -28.53
C TYR A 223 6.37 8.33 -28.35
N PHE A 224 6.07 7.07 -28.70
CA PHE A 224 4.73 6.52 -28.53
C PHE A 224 4.27 6.59 -27.07
N ARG A 225 5.12 6.15 -26.13
CA ARG A 225 4.82 6.21 -24.70
C ARG A 225 4.60 7.64 -24.22
N GLU A 226 5.47 8.57 -24.57
CA GLU A 226 5.41 9.93 -24.04
C GLU A 226 4.28 10.76 -24.64
N THR A 227 4.02 10.59 -25.94
CA THR A 227 3.14 11.49 -26.71
C THR A 227 1.79 10.87 -27.00
N PHE A 228 1.77 9.61 -27.43
CA PHE A 228 0.52 8.97 -27.86
C PHE A 228 -0.27 8.41 -26.66
N THR A 229 0.40 7.76 -25.71
CA THR A 229 -0.30 7.11 -24.59
C THR A 229 -0.98 8.12 -23.67
N THR A 230 -0.31 9.23 -23.39
CA THR A 230 -0.81 10.32 -22.53
C THR A 230 -2.04 11.01 -23.13
N LYS A 231 -2.12 11.08 -24.46
CA LYS A 231 -3.20 11.75 -25.19
C LYS A 231 -4.44 10.86 -25.39
N TYR A 232 -4.25 9.54 -25.47
CA TYR A 232 -5.24 8.67 -26.10
C TYR A 232 -5.55 7.35 -25.41
N ALA A 233 -4.75 6.95 -24.42
CA ALA A 233 -4.99 5.73 -23.68
C ALA A 233 -5.84 6.02 -22.45
N VAL A 234 -7.15 5.80 -22.55
CA VAL A 234 -8.05 5.98 -21.40
C VAL A 234 -8.23 4.64 -20.71
N ARG A 235 -7.71 4.55 -19.48
CA ARG A 235 -7.90 3.39 -18.61
C ARG A 235 -9.01 3.66 -17.60
N SER A 236 -9.82 2.65 -17.34
CA SER A 236 -10.88 2.68 -16.33
C SER A 236 -10.99 1.33 -15.65
N VAL A 237 -11.21 1.33 -14.34
CA VAL A 237 -11.61 0.11 -13.61
C VAL A 237 -13.08 -0.15 -13.92
N VAL A 238 -13.42 -1.39 -14.27
CA VAL A 238 -14.79 -1.81 -14.58
C VAL A 238 -15.43 -2.57 -13.43
N GLY A 239 -14.60 -3.18 -12.60
CA GLY A 239 -15.04 -4.06 -11.54
C GLY A 239 -13.88 -4.85 -10.98
N TYR A 240 -14.17 -5.57 -9.91
CA TYR A 240 -13.25 -6.55 -9.37
C TYR A 240 -14.05 -7.74 -8.81
N LYS A 241 -13.33 -8.81 -8.53
CA LYS A 241 -13.85 -9.94 -7.77
C LYS A 241 -12.79 -10.47 -6.82
N ARG A 242 -13.25 -11.16 -5.77
CA ARG A 242 -12.37 -11.91 -4.87
C ARG A 242 -12.37 -13.37 -5.32
N ASP A 243 -11.22 -13.83 -5.82
CA ASP A 243 -10.96 -15.22 -6.26
C ASP A 243 -12.15 -15.92 -7.00
N LEU A 244 -12.44 -17.20 -6.71
CA LEU A 244 -13.57 -18.02 -7.16
C LEU A 244 -14.97 -17.42 -6.86
N GLY A 245 -15.04 -16.19 -6.33
CA GLY A 245 -16.26 -15.43 -6.15
C GLY A 245 -16.82 -14.87 -7.45
N ASN A 246 -18.02 -14.29 -7.35
CA ASN A 246 -18.71 -13.69 -8.48
C ASN A 246 -18.11 -12.34 -8.86
N TYR A 247 -18.14 -12.02 -10.15
CA TYR A 247 -17.75 -10.71 -10.65
C TYR A 247 -18.72 -9.62 -10.20
N THR A 248 -18.18 -8.50 -9.71
CA THR A 248 -18.96 -7.31 -9.36
C THR A 248 -18.54 -6.14 -10.22
N THR A 249 -19.50 -5.41 -10.78
CA THR A 249 -19.27 -4.12 -11.46
C THR A 249 -19.08 -3.01 -10.43
N ASN A 250 -18.08 -3.18 -9.56
CA ASN A 250 -17.70 -2.21 -8.54
C ASN A 250 -16.38 -1.52 -8.92
N THR A 251 -16.45 -0.22 -9.21
CA THR A 251 -15.27 0.56 -9.58
C THR A 251 -14.57 1.20 -8.38
N ASP A 252 -15.16 1.11 -7.20
CA ASP A 252 -14.57 1.62 -5.96
C ASP A 252 -13.50 0.66 -5.45
N LEU A 253 -12.25 0.94 -5.78
CA LEU A 253 -11.10 0.16 -5.30
C LEU A 253 -10.85 0.30 -3.80
N ALA A 254 -11.36 1.34 -3.13
CA ALA A 254 -11.19 1.49 -1.69
C ALA A 254 -11.87 0.35 -0.93
N SER A 255 -13.01 -0.12 -1.44
CA SER A 255 -13.69 -1.26 -0.86
C SER A 255 -12.88 -2.56 -0.89
N ILE A 256 -11.89 -2.72 -1.78
CA ILE A 256 -10.98 -3.88 -1.77
C ILE A 256 -10.20 -3.96 -0.45
N SER A 257 -9.80 -2.80 0.11
CA SER A 257 -9.03 -2.76 1.35
C SER A 257 -9.86 -2.92 2.61
N ASP A 258 -11.18 -2.69 2.52
CA ASP A 258 -12.14 -2.84 3.61
C ASP A 258 -12.74 -4.25 3.67
N ASN A 259 -12.54 -5.04 2.62
CA ASN A 259 -13.00 -6.42 2.52
C ASN A 259 -11.96 -7.41 3.07
N GLU A 260 -12.37 -8.67 3.23
CA GLU A 260 -11.54 -9.75 3.77
C GLU A 260 -10.18 -9.89 3.07
N PRO A 261 -9.09 -10.20 3.79
CA PRO A 261 -7.79 -10.53 3.20
C PRO A 261 -7.91 -11.59 2.09
N GLY A 262 -7.04 -11.56 1.09
CA GLY A 262 -7.09 -12.50 -0.03
C GLY A 262 -6.64 -11.89 -1.35
N ILE A 263 -6.88 -12.63 -2.45
CA ILE A 263 -6.54 -12.21 -3.81
C ILE A 263 -7.78 -11.66 -4.51
N TYR A 264 -7.63 -10.46 -5.03
CA TYR A 264 -8.62 -9.75 -5.83
C TYR A 264 -8.13 -9.65 -7.28
N GLU A 265 -9.05 -9.88 -8.21
CA GLU A 265 -8.83 -9.74 -9.64
C GLU A 265 -9.57 -8.48 -10.11
N VAL A 266 -8.82 -7.42 -10.39
CA VAL A 266 -9.35 -6.12 -10.81
C VAL A 266 -9.38 -6.06 -12.34
N LYS A 267 -10.56 -5.88 -12.92
CA LYS A 267 -10.76 -5.77 -14.37
C LYS A 267 -10.61 -4.32 -14.80
N VAL A 268 -9.62 -4.09 -15.65
CA VAL A 268 -9.29 -2.78 -16.22
C VAL A 268 -9.66 -2.79 -17.70
N LYS A 269 -10.34 -1.74 -18.15
CA LYS A 269 -10.65 -1.48 -19.56
C LYS A 269 -9.79 -0.35 -20.07
N THR A 270 -9.18 -0.56 -21.23
CA THR A 270 -8.43 0.44 -21.97
C THR A 270 -9.14 0.73 -23.28
N THR A 271 -9.45 2.00 -23.54
CA THR A 271 -10.10 2.46 -24.78
C THR A 271 -9.16 3.38 -25.55
N ASN A 272 -9.08 3.20 -26.87
CA ASN A 272 -8.28 4.05 -27.75
C ASN A 272 -9.13 5.06 -28.55
N PRO A 273 -8.50 5.94 -29.37
CA PRO A 273 -9.22 6.97 -30.14
C PRO A 273 -10.19 6.42 -31.17
N TRP A 274 -9.90 5.23 -31.71
CA TRP A 274 -10.74 4.51 -32.68
C TRP A 274 -11.86 3.71 -31.99
N GLY A 275 -12.02 3.89 -30.68
CA GLY A 275 -13.03 3.23 -29.84
C GLY A 275 -12.79 1.75 -29.61
N GLN A 276 -11.62 1.21 -29.99
CA GLN A 276 -11.25 -0.17 -29.67
C GLN A 276 -11.11 -0.31 -28.15
N GLU A 277 -11.58 -1.43 -27.61
CA GLU A 277 -11.52 -1.74 -26.18
C GLU A 277 -10.76 -3.04 -25.95
N VAL A 278 -9.84 -3.02 -24.99
CA VAL A 278 -9.15 -4.20 -24.47
C VAL A 278 -9.29 -4.26 -22.96
N TYR A 279 -9.27 -5.47 -22.42
CA TYR A 279 -9.44 -5.71 -20.99
C TYR A 279 -8.24 -6.45 -20.42
N ASN A 280 -7.79 -6.02 -19.25
CA ASN A 280 -6.73 -6.66 -18.48
C ASN A 280 -7.20 -6.97 -17.05
N ILE A 281 -6.64 -8.01 -16.45
CA ILE A 281 -6.86 -8.34 -15.03
C ILE A 281 -5.58 -8.04 -14.27
N VAL A 282 -5.68 -7.16 -13.26
CA VAL A 282 -4.59 -6.88 -12.33
C VAL A 282 -4.90 -7.54 -11.00
N LYS A 283 -3.97 -8.35 -10.51
CA LYS A 283 -4.12 -9.03 -9.22
C LYS A 283 -3.70 -8.11 -8.07
N VAL A 284 -4.49 -8.09 -7.01
CA VAL A 284 -4.19 -7.40 -5.75
C VAL A 284 -4.27 -8.43 -4.63
N ARG A 285 -3.20 -8.59 -3.85
CA ARG A 285 -3.18 -9.43 -2.66
C ARG A 285 -3.26 -8.55 -1.43
N VAL A 286 -4.38 -8.65 -0.70
CA VAL A 286 -4.54 -8.08 0.64
C VAL A 286 -4.05 -9.11 1.65
N LYS A 287 -2.98 -8.78 2.38
CA LYS A 287 -2.40 -9.66 3.41
C LYS A 287 -3.22 -9.63 4.69
N GLU A 288 -3.31 -10.80 5.31
CA GLU A 288 -3.81 -10.99 6.67
C GLU A 288 -2.93 -10.27 7.69
N MET A 289 -3.51 -9.75 8.76
CA MET A 289 -2.80 -9.09 9.84
C MET A 289 -1.92 -10.08 10.60
N GLN A 290 -2.37 -11.32 10.78
CA GLN A 290 -1.54 -12.42 11.28
C GLN A 290 -0.23 -12.64 10.49
N GLU A 291 -0.22 -12.39 9.17
CA GLU A 291 1.02 -12.50 8.37
C GLU A 291 2.00 -11.33 8.61
N LEU A 292 1.52 -10.23 9.21
CA LEU A 292 2.24 -8.96 9.33
C LEU A 292 2.64 -8.63 10.76
N PHE A 293 1.96 -9.21 11.74
CA PHE A 293 2.17 -8.94 13.15
C PHE A 293 2.51 -10.23 13.88
N THR A 294 3.22 -10.10 15.01
CA THR A 294 3.52 -11.22 15.88
C THR A 294 3.33 -10.75 17.31
N PRO A 295 2.32 -11.28 18.03
CA PRO A 295 2.08 -10.86 19.39
C PRO A 295 3.21 -11.29 20.30
N GLN A 296 3.51 -10.45 21.29
CA GLN A 296 4.59 -10.63 22.23
C GLN A 296 4.04 -11.04 23.60
N ALA A 297 4.67 -12.03 24.22
CA ALA A 297 4.45 -12.34 25.62
C ALA A 297 4.91 -11.16 26.51
N PRO A 298 4.38 -11.02 27.73
CA PRO A 298 4.83 -9.96 28.63
C PRO A 298 6.27 -10.25 29.09
N THR A 299 7.07 -9.19 29.21
CA THR A 299 8.50 -9.33 29.62
C THR A 299 8.66 -9.92 31.02
N THR A 300 7.66 -9.72 31.89
CA THR A 300 7.58 -10.34 33.21
C THR A 300 6.26 -11.09 33.31
N LYS A 301 6.35 -12.40 33.63
CA LYS A 301 5.17 -13.25 33.81
C LYS A 301 4.34 -12.80 35.00
N VAL A 302 3.02 -12.85 34.85
CA VAL A 302 2.07 -12.51 35.91
C VAL A 302 2.03 -13.65 36.94
N PRO A 303 2.31 -13.38 38.23
CA PRO A 303 2.18 -14.38 39.29
C PRO A 303 0.70 -14.66 39.57
N VAL A 304 0.31 -15.92 39.53
CA VAL A 304 -1.06 -16.39 39.77
C VAL A 304 -1.08 -17.57 40.74
N GLU A 305 -2.18 -17.77 41.46
CA GLU A 305 -2.30 -18.85 42.45
C GLU A 305 -2.26 -20.23 41.80
N ASN A 306 -3.01 -20.41 40.71
CA ASN A 306 -3.05 -21.65 39.93
C ASN A 306 -2.91 -21.33 38.44
N PRO A 307 -1.72 -21.55 37.83
CA PRO A 307 -1.52 -21.30 36.39
C PRO A 307 -2.42 -22.10 35.46
N ALA A 308 -3.01 -23.21 35.91
CA ALA A 308 -3.97 -23.98 35.11
C ALA A 308 -5.41 -23.45 35.20
N LYS A 309 -5.68 -22.53 36.13
CA LYS A 309 -7.02 -21.98 36.37
C LYS A 309 -6.98 -20.60 37.00
N LEU A 310 -6.98 -19.58 36.16
CA LEU A 310 -6.95 -18.17 36.57
C LEU A 310 -8.29 -17.69 37.14
N LYS A 311 -8.18 -16.85 38.17
CA LYS A 311 -9.29 -16.06 38.74
C LYS A 311 -9.58 -14.82 37.87
N PRO A 312 -10.78 -14.23 37.97
CA PRO A 312 -11.13 -13.02 37.20
C PRO A 312 -10.13 -11.86 37.37
N GLU A 313 -9.64 -11.63 38.58
CA GLU A 313 -8.67 -10.57 38.87
C GLU A 313 -7.30 -10.83 38.24
N GLU A 314 -6.90 -12.11 38.15
CA GLU A 314 -5.66 -12.54 37.51
C GLU A 314 -5.74 -12.39 35.99
N LYS A 315 -6.90 -12.67 35.39
CA LYS A 315 -7.17 -12.45 33.96
C LYS A 315 -7.05 -10.98 33.57
N GLU A 316 -7.56 -10.06 34.37
CA GLU A 316 -7.40 -8.62 34.12
C GLU A 316 -5.93 -8.18 34.21
N ALA A 317 -5.17 -8.73 35.17
CA ALA A 317 -3.73 -8.47 35.26
C ALA A 317 -2.97 -9.00 34.03
N VAL A 318 -3.32 -10.19 33.55
CA VAL A 318 -2.78 -10.76 32.29
C VAL A 318 -3.11 -9.86 31.10
N LYS A 319 -4.38 -9.46 30.95
CA LYS A 319 -4.81 -8.58 29.86
C LYS A 319 -4.00 -7.29 29.83
N LYS A 320 -3.84 -6.63 30.98
CA LYS A 320 -3.03 -5.41 31.10
C LYS A 320 -1.55 -5.66 30.72
N ALA A 321 -0.96 -6.77 31.17
CA ALA A 321 0.43 -7.09 30.87
C ALA A 321 0.64 -7.36 29.36
N ILE A 322 -0.31 -8.03 28.71
CA ILE A 322 -0.32 -8.25 27.27
C ILE A 322 -0.52 -6.93 26.51
N ASP A 323 -1.49 -6.11 26.89
CA ASP A 323 -1.71 -4.77 26.32
C ASP A 323 -0.42 -3.94 26.37
N ASP A 324 0.27 -3.95 27.52
CA ASP A 324 1.50 -3.20 27.71
C ASP A 324 2.66 -3.70 26.81
N ALA A 325 2.72 -5.00 26.55
CA ALA A 325 3.74 -5.63 25.71
C ALA A 325 3.46 -5.46 24.19
N ASN A 326 2.22 -5.19 23.81
CA ASN A 326 1.74 -5.25 22.42
C ASN A 326 1.24 -3.90 21.86
N LYS A 327 1.85 -2.79 22.29
CA LYS A 327 1.48 -1.42 21.85
C LYS A 327 1.68 -1.16 20.35
N ASN A 328 2.38 -2.06 19.65
CA ASN A 328 2.66 -2.00 18.22
C ASN A 328 1.63 -2.77 17.36
N LEU A 329 0.69 -3.51 17.97
CA LEU A 329 -0.37 -4.20 17.24
C LEU A 329 -1.40 -3.21 16.66
N PRO A 330 -2.12 -3.59 15.58
CA PRO A 330 -3.08 -2.71 14.93
C PRO A 330 -4.23 -2.33 15.87
N ALA A 331 -4.75 -1.12 15.71
CA ALA A 331 -5.89 -0.63 16.48
C ALA A 331 -7.11 -1.53 16.26
N GLY A 332 -7.86 -1.81 17.34
CA GLY A 332 -8.99 -2.75 17.31
C GLY A 332 -8.60 -4.21 17.54
N THR A 333 -7.32 -4.53 17.76
CA THR A 333 -6.90 -5.85 18.26
C THR A 333 -7.52 -6.12 19.63
N ILE A 334 -8.07 -7.31 19.80
CA ILE A 334 -8.70 -7.76 21.05
C ILE A 334 -7.86 -8.88 21.65
N PHE A 335 -7.53 -8.75 22.94
CA PHE A 335 -6.89 -9.81 23.73
C PHE A 335 -7.96 -10.55 24.54
N ASP A 336 -8.21 -11.79 24.18
CA ASP A 336 -9.18 -12.68 24.78
C ASP A 336 -8.45 -13.63 25.74
N VAL A 337 -8.64 -13.40 27.03
CA VAL A 337 -8.08 -14.16 28.15
C VAL A 337 -9.11 -15.11 28.77
N ASP A 338 -10.29 -15.21 28.16
CA ASP A 338 -11.43 -15.96 28.69
C ASP A 338 -11.67 -17.27 27.98
N THR A 339 -11.17 -17.41 26.75
CA THR A 339 -11.26 -18.66 25.97
C THR A 339 -10.65 -19.86 26.72
N TYR A 340 -9.55 -19.66 27.44
CA TYR A 340 -8.84 -20.72 28.16
C TYR A 340 -8.67 -20.37 29.64
N GLU A 341 -8.75 -21.38 30.52
CA GLU A 341 -8.57 -21.18 31.98
C GLU A 341 -7.10 -21.01 32.39
N ASP A 342 -6.14 -21.40 31.54
CA ASP A 342 -4.71 -21.53 31.87
C ASP A 342 -3.84 -20.29 31.53
N GLY A 343 -4.50 -19.15 31.29
CA GLY A 343 -3.82 -17.90 30.95
C GLY A 343 -3.33 -17.82 29.51
N THR A 344 -3.65 -18.80 28.65
CA THR A 344 -3.45 -18.70 27.21
C THR A 344 -4.29 -17.54 26.64
N VAL A 345 -3.65 -16.67 25.88
CA VAL A 345 -4.29 -15.47 25.33
C VAL A 345 -4.51 -15.62 23.84
N VAL A 346 -5.76 -15.51 23.42
CA VAL A 346 -6.12 -15.46 21.99
C VAL A 346 -6.10 -14.00 21.55
N VAL A 347 -5.28 -13.70 20.55
CA VAL A 347 -5.16 -12.37 19.96
C VAL A 347 -6.02 -12.33 18.72
N ARG A 348 -7.08 -11.52 18.71
CA ARG A 348 -8.01 -11.39 17.58
C ARG A 348 -7.77 -10.08 16.87
N TYR A 349 -7.40 -10.14 15.60
CA TYR A 349 -7.16 -8.97 14.76
C TYR A 349 -8.46 -8.43 14.15
N PRO A 350 -8.52 -7.14 13.76
CA PRO A 350 -9.66 -6.54 13.08
C PRO A 350 -10.13 -7.24 11.80
N ASP A 351 -9.24 -7.96 11.12
CA ASP A 351 -9.55 -8.72 9.90
C ASP A 351 -10.11 -10.13 10.18
N GLY A 352 -10.31 -10.49 11.46
CA GLY A 352 -10.83 -11.78 11.89
C GLY A 352 -9.78 -12.87 12.08
N THR A 353 -8.52 -12.64 11.65
CA THR A 353 -7.43 -13.59 11.89
C THR A 353 -7.01 -13.61 13.35
N THR A 354 -6.39 -14.71 13.79
CA THR A 354 -6.05 -14.91 15.20
C THR A 354 -4.68 -15.52 15.41
N ASP A 355 -3.99 -15.02 16.43
CA ASP A 355 -2.80 -15.66 16.99
C ASP A 355 -3.06 -16.12 18.43
N THR A 356 -2.10 -16.86 19.00
CA THR A 356 -2.18 -17.32 20.39
C THR A 356 -0.85 -17.11 21.10
N ILE A 357 -0.90 -16.59 22.32
CA ILE A 357 0.23 -16.53 23.25
C ILE A 357 0.03 -17.63 24.29
N PRO A 358 0.92 -18.63 24.39
CA PRO A 358 0.78 -19.72 25.34
C PRO A 358 0.76 -19.23 26.79
N GLY A 359 -0.13 -19.77 27.63
CA GLY A 359 -0.21 -19.39 29.05
C GLY A 359 1.12 -19.58 29.79
N THR A 360 1.92 -20.58 29.40
CA THR A 360 3.26 -20.82 29.94
C THR A 360 4.21 -19.64 29.77
N ASP A 361 4.00 -18.77 28.78
CA ASP A 361 4.82 -17.58 28.53
C ASP A 361 4.27 -16.33 29.22
N VAL A 362 3.03 -16.39 29.72
CA VAL A 362 2.28 -15.26 30.26
C VAL A 362 2.22 -15.30 31.78
N VAL A 363 1.96 -16.48 32.35
CA VAL A 363 1.76 -16.64 33.79
C VAL A 363 2.80 -17.55 34.42
N LYS A 364 2.97 -17.41 35.73
CA LYS A 364 3.75 -18.32 36.58
C LYS A 364 3.02 -18.53 37.89
N GLN A 365 3.28 -19.65 38.55
CA GLN A 365 2.78 -19.84 39.90
C GLN A 365 3.40 -18.79 40.83
N SER A 366 2.57 -18.18 41.68
CA SER A 366 3.00 -17.15 42.60
C SER A 366 3.83 -17.72 43.74
N ASP A 367 4.73 -16.90 44.27
CA ASP A 367 5.55 -17.25 45.41
C ASP A 367 4.66 -17.46 46.65
N VAL A 368 3.61 -16.65 46.84
CA VAL A 368 2.62 -16.85 47.91
C VAL A 368 1.89 -18.19 47.85
N ALA A 369 1.64 -18.74 46.65
CA ALA A 369 0.96 -20.03 46.52
C ALA A 369 1.87 -21.23 46.82
N THR A 370 3.18 -21.03 46.77
CA THR A 370 4.19 -22.09 47.01
C THR A 370 4.86 -21.97 48.37
N ASN A 371 4.83 -20.79 48.98
CA ASN A 371 5.36 -20.53 50.31
C ASN A 371 4.23 -20.49 51.34
N ASN A 372 4.50 -20.99 52.53
CA ASN A 372 3.55 -20.92 53.65
C ASN A 372 4.32 -20.54 54.92
N PRO A 373 4.55 -19.24 55.15
CA PRO A 373 5.43 -18.79 56.20
C PRO A 373 4.81 -19.06 57.58
N VAL A 374 5.62 -19.57 58.48
CA VAL A 374 5.22 -19.99 59.83
C VAL A 374 5.69 -19.00 60.89
N ALA A 375 4.86 -18.80 61.91
CA ALA A 375 5.24 -18.02 63.08
C ALA A 375 6.37 -18.71 63.87
N PRO A 376 7.19 -17.96 64.63
CA PRO A 376 8.23 -18.54 65.47
C PRO A 376 7.62 -19.41 66.58
N ASP A 377 8.30 -20.50 66.95
CA ASP A 377 7.81 -21.43 68.00
C ASP A 377 7.69 -20.73 69.36
N LYS A 378 8.55 -19.74 69.61
CA LYS A 378 8.52 -18.90 70.81
C LYS A 378 8.21 -17.48 70.41
N LYS A 379 7.13 -16.93 70.98
CA LYS A 379 6.75 -15.53 70.80
C LYS A 379 7.84 -14.60 71.35
N VAL A 380 8.16 -13.56 70.60
CA VAL A 380 9.12 -12.52 70.99
C VAL A 380 8.50 -11.69 72.13
N PRO A 381 9.15 -11.60 73.30
CA PRO A 381 8.68 -10.76 74.38
C PRO A 381 8.87 -9.28 74.03
N VAL A 382 7.81 -8.49 74.19
CA VAL A 382 7.80 -7.04 73.91
C VAL A 382 7.15 -6.29 75.07
N THR A 383 7.54 -5.04 75.25
CA THR A 383 7.07 -4.19 76.36
C THR A 383 5.59 -3.82 76.18
N ASN A 384 5.19 -3.52 74.94
CA ASN A 384 3.81 -3.21 74.58
C ASN A 384 3.47 -3.87 73.23
N PRO A 385 2.66 -4.95 73.21
CA PRO A 385 2.29 -5.65 71.98
C PRO A 385 1.58 -4.80 70.91
N ASN A 386 1.00 -3.65 71.29
CA ASN A 386 0.31 -2.76 70.35
C ASN A 386 1.20 -1.61 69.84
N ALA A 387 2.43 -1.48 70.35
CA ALA A 387 3.36 -0.43 69.96
C ALA A 387 4.81 -0.90 70.14
N LEU A 388 5.28 -1.74 69.22
CA LEU A 388 6.65 -2.21 69.18
C LEU A 388 7.63 -1.07 68.87
N THR A 389 8.74 -1.07 69.61
CA THR A 389 9.94 -0.29 69.30
C THR A 389 10.68 -0.86 68.09
N GLU A 390 11.57 -0.07 67.49
CA GLU A 390 12.35 -0.52 66.33
C GLU A 390 13.26 -1.73 66.63
N ASP A 391 13.76 -1.84 67.87
CA ASP A 391 14.56 -3.00 68.28
C ASP A 391 13.68 -4.25 68.47
N GLU A 392 12.46 -4.10 69.01
CA GLU A 392 11.49 -5.19 69.09
C GLU A 392 11.04 -5.65 67.70
N LYS A 393 10.85 -4.73 66.74
CA LYS A 393 10.56 -5.06 65.33
C LYS A 393 11.69 -5.85 64.68
N LYS A 394 12.95 -5.45 64.88
CA LYS A 394 14.12 -6.20 64.37
C LYS A 394 14.22 -7.60 64.98
N ALA A 395 13.92 -7.75 66.27
CA ALA A 395 13.91 -9.05 66.93
C ALA A 395 12.81 -9.97 66.34
N VAL A 396 11.62 -9.42 66.07
CA VAL A 396 10.54 -10.13 65.37
C VAL A 396 10.95 -10.53 63.95
N GLU A 397 11.53 -9.60 63.18
CA GLU A 397 11.99 -9.87 61.82
C GLU A 397 13.04 -11.01 61.80
N ALA A 398 14.00 -10.98 62.72
CA ALA A 398 15.02 -12.03 62.86
C ALA A 398 14.42 -13.39 63.21
N ALA A 399 13.48 -13.44 64.16
CA ALA A 399 12.80 -14.68 64.55
C ALA A 399 11.97 -15.28 63.41
N ILE A 400 11.34 -14.44 62.59
CA ILE A 400 10.60 -14.88 61.39
C ILE A 400 11.57 -15.45 60.35
N LYS A 401 12.70 -14.77 60.08
CA LYS A 401 13.73 -15.27 59.14
C LYS A 401 14.30 -16.60 59.57
N GLU A 402 14.65 -16.75 60.85
CA GLU A 402 15.20 -17.99 61.40
C GLU A 402 14.23 -19.17 61.23
N LYS A 403 12.94 -18.93 61.47
CA LYS A 403 11.91 -19.96 61.35
C LYS A 403 11.56 -20.31 59.90
N ASN A 404 11.81 -19.39 58.96
CA ASN A 404 11.47 -19.53 57.55
C ASN A 404 12.72 -19.45 56.64
N PRO A 405 13.70 -20.37 56.78
CA PRO A 405 14.96 -20.30 56.04
C PRO A 405 14.81 -20.62 54.53
N ALA A 406 13.67 -21.21 54.13
CA ALA A 406 13.38 -21.58 52.74
C ALA A 406 12.68 -20.47 51.94
N LEU A 407 12.45 -19.29 52.53
CA LEU A 407 11.86 -18.17 51.80
C LEU A 407 12.75 -17.78 50.61
N PRO A 408 12.16 -17.40 49.46
CA PRO A 408 12.92 -16.98 48.29
C PRO A 408 13.92 -15.86 48.60
N GLU A 409 15.05 -15.86 47.92
CA GLU A 409 16.01 -14.77 48.03
C GLU A 409 15.36 -13.43 47.67
N LYS A 410 15.74 -12.35 48.37
CA LYS A 410 15.17 -10.99 48.23
C LYS A 410 13.74 -10.82 48.77
N THR A 411 13.19 -11.81 49.47
CA THR A 411 11.97 -11.64 50.28
C THR A 411 12.18 -10.54 51.32
N LYS A 412 11.23 -9.59 51.40
CA LYS A 412 11.23 -8.50 52.37
C LYS A 412 10.25 -8.82 53.49
N ILE A 413 10.68 -8.65 54.74
CA ILE A 413 9.84 -8.85 55.92
C ILE A 413 9.69 -7.50 56.61
N ALA A 414 8.46 -7.04 56.78
CA ALA A 414 8.13 -5.80 57.46
C ALA A 414 7.27 -6.09 58.69
N VAL A 415 7.57 -5.45 59.82
CA VAL A 415 6.85 -5.65 61.08
C VAL A 415 6.09 -4.37 61.45
N GLY A 416 4.78 -4.50 61.60
CA GLY A 416 3.87 -3.44 62.04
C GLY A 416 4.06 -3.08 63.51
N ASN A 417 3.43 -1.97 63.93
CA ASN A 417 3.50 -1.51 65.32
C ASN A 417 2.82 -2.47 66.31
N ASP A 418 1.88 -3.28 65.83
CA ASP A 418 1.16 -4.33 66.56
C ASP A 418 1.84 -5.71 66.47
N GLY A 419 3.04 -5.77 65.87
CA GLY A 419 3.76 -7.01 65.61
C GLY A 419 3.25 -7.80 64.40
N THR A 420 2.25 -7.31 63.66
CA THR A 420 1.80 -7.96 62.42
C THR A 420 2.93 -7.96 61.40
N VAL A 421 3.25 -9.14 60.86
CA VAL A 421 4.37 -9.33 59.93
C VAL A 421 3.83 -9.43 58.52
N THR A 422 4.26 -8.52 57.64
CA THR A 422 4.00 -8.57 56.20
C THR A 422 5.24 -9.10 55.48
N ILE A 423 5.08 -10.17 54.73
CA ILE A 423 6.13 -10.80 53.92
C ILE A 423 5.84 -10.44 52.47
N THR A 424 6.78 -9.78 51.79
CA THR A 424 6.67 -9.42 50.37
C THR A 424 7.71 -10.21 49.57
N TYR A 425 7.22 -11.06 48.67
CA TYR A 425 8.06 -11.92 47.83
C TYR A 425 8.66 -11.15 46.63
N PRO A 426 9.69 -11.72 45.97
CA PRO A 426 10.32 -11.09 44.79
C PRO A 426 9.35 -10.85 43.63
N ASP A 427 8.32 -11.67 43.48
CA ASP A 427 7.26 -11.49 42.48
C ASP A 427 6.22 -10.42 42.87
N GLY A 428 6.35 -9.81 44.04
CA GLY A 428 5.47 -8.76 44.56
C GLY A 428 4.25 -9.28 45.32
N THR A 429 3.98 -10.59 45.32
CA THR A 429 2.91 -11.18 46.14
C THR A 429 3.26 -11.09 47.63
N LYS A 430 2.24 -11.18 48.49
CA LYS A 430 2.39 -10.92 49.92
C LYS A 430 1.66 -11.93 50.79
N ASP A 431 2.29 -12.26 51.90
CA ASP A 431 1.71 -13.00 53.03
C ASP A 431 1.67 -12.15 54.29
N THR A 432 0.79 -12.54 55.22
CA THR A 432 0.68 -11.89 56.53
C THR A 432 0.68 -12.92 57.65
N ILE A 433 1.47 -12.66 58.69
CA ILE A 433 1.39 -13.38 59.98
C ILE A 433 0.90 -12.40 61.04
N GLU A 434 -0.20 -12.75 61.69
CA GLU A 434 -0.82 -11.92 62.74
C GLU A 434 0.12 -11.73 63.94
N GLY A 435 0.21 -10.49 64.45
CA GLY A 435 1.10 -10.16 65.57
C GLY A 435 0.83 -10.99 66.83
N ALA A 436 -0.43 -11.35 67.09
CA ALA A 436 -0.80 -12.22 68.21
C ALA A 436 -0.13 -13.60 68.18
N LYS A 437 0.32 -14.09 67.01
CA LYS A 437 1.06 -15.35 66.85
C LYS A 437 2.56 -15.18 67.08
N VAL A 438 3.07 -13.94 67.04
CA VAL A 438 4.50 -13.63 66.96
C VAL A 438 5.02 -12.96 68.22
N VAL A 439 4.23 -12.11 68.88
CA VAL A 439 4.66 -11.34 70.06
C VAL A 439 3.87 -11.69 71.31
N LYS A 440 4.50 -11.53 72.48
CA LYS A 440 3.84 -11.59 73.79
C LYS A 440 4.30 -10.42 74.64
N GLN A 441 3.44 -9.95 75.54
CA GLN A 441 3.87 -8.95 76.52
C GLN A 441 4.94 -9.56 77.44
N SER A 442 6.03 -8.84 77.69
CA SER A 442 7.03 -9.25 78.67
C SER A 442 6.43 -9.21 80.08
N ASP A 443 6.73 -10.22 80.88
CA ASP A 443 6.45 -10.19 82.30
C ASP A 443 7.30 -9.05 82.88
N ALA A 444 6.67 -7.95 83.27
CA ALA A 444 7.37 -6.82 83.86
C ALA A 444 8.19 -7.33 85.05
N ALA A 445 9.51 -7.13 85.04
CA ALA A 445 10.31 -7.35 86.23
C ALA A 445 9.69 -6.49 87.35
N THR A 446 9.21 -7.13 88.42
CA THR A 446 8.73 -6.42 89.60
C THR A 446 9.87 -5.56 90.14
N VAL A 447 9.83 -4.27 89.87
CA VAL A 447 10.82 -3.33 90.39
C VAL A 447 10.34 -2.92 91.78
N THR A 448 11.02 -3.38 92.83
CA THR A 448 10.72 -2.96 94.20
C THR A 448 11.27 -1.55 94.42
N PRO A 449 10.45 -0.52 94.70
CA PRO A 449 10.95 0.82 94.96
C PRO A 449 11.85 0.82 96.20
N VAL A 450 12.99 1.49 96.10
CA VAL A 450 13.98 1.62 97.16
C VAL A 450 13.65 2.85 97.99
N ALA A 451 13.50 2.68 99.31
CA ALA A 451 13.36 3.80 100.22
C ALA A 451 14.66 4.64 100.27
N PRO A 452 14.59 5.97 100.47
CA PRO A 452 15.79 6.79 100.65
C PRO A 452 16.62 6.29 101.82
N ILE A 453 17.93 6.09 101.60
CA ILE A 453 18.87 5.66 102.64
C ILE A 453 18.91 6.68 103.78
N THR A 454 18.80 7.96 103.45
CA THR A 454 18.75 9.06 104.42
C THR A 454 17.31 9.52 104.59
N LYS A 455 16.78 9.43 105.81
CA LYS A 455 15.45 9.97 106.13
C LYS A 455 15.48 11.50 106.00
N VAL A 456 14.46 12.04 105.35
CA VAL A 456 14.24 13.49 105.30
C VAL A 456 13.66 13.94 106.65
N PRO A 457 14.31 14.87 107.38
CA PRO A 457 13.77 15.39 108.63
C PRO A 457 12.53 16.23 108.34
N VAL A 458 11.47 16.02 109.12
CA VAL A 458 10.21 16.76 109.03
C VAL A 458 9.77 17.17 110.42
N SER A 459 9.08 18.30 110.51
CA SER A 459 8.70 18.94 111.77
C SER A 459 7.62 18.13 112.51
N ASN A 460 6.70 17.49 111.76
CA ASN A 460 5.70 16.56 112.29
C ASN A 460 5.45 15.43 111.28
N PRO A 461 5.92 14.20 111.53
CA PRO A 461 5.72 13.05 110.64
C PRO A 461 4.25 12.71 110.36
N ALA A 462 3.33 13.04 111.26
CA ALA A 462 1.91 12.78 111.10
C ALA A 462 1.19 13.84 110.24
N LYS A 463 1.83 14.97 109.93
CA LYS A 463 1.24 16.07 109.15
C LYS A 463 2.31 16.88 108.41
N LEU A 464 2.74 16.35 107.26
CA LEU A 464 3.72 17.03 106.40
C LEU A 464 3.12 18.27 105.72
N THR A 465 3.88 19.37 105.71
CA THR A 465 3.63 20.54 104.88
C THR A 465 3.91 20.24 103.40
N ALA A 466 3.40 21.07 102.48
CA ALA A 466 3.64 20.88 101.04
C ALA A 466 5.15 20.87 100.70
N SER A 467 5.93 21.76 101.33
CA SER A 467 7.39 21.83 101.15
C SER A 467 8.11 20.56 101.64
N GLU A 468 7.69 20.00 102.77
CA GLU A 468 8.25 18.75 103.29
C GLU A 468 7.87 17.56 102.38
N LYS A 469 6.64 17.52 101.83
CA LYS A 469 6.24 16.50 100.85
C LYS A 469 7.08 16.57 99.58
N ASP A 470 7.35 17.77 99.05
CA ASP A 470 8.20 17.95 97.87
C ASP A 470 9.64 17.50 98.12
N THR A 471 10.15 17.75 99.33
CA THR A 471 11.49 17.32 99.73
C THR A 471 11.58 15.79 99.85
N VAL A 472 10.56 15.15 100.45
CA VAL A 472 10.45 13.69 100.52
C VAL A 472 10.32 13.08 99.11
N LYS A 473 9.52 13.69 98.23
CA LYS A 473 9.37 13.28 96.84
C LYS A 473 10.70 13.29 96.10
N LYS A 474 11.46 14.38 96.18
CA LYS A 474 12.81 14.47 95.57
C LYS A 474 13.78 13.42 96.11
N ALA A 475 13.70 13.10 97.40
CA ALA A 475 14.54 12.07 98.01
C ALA A 475 14.17 10.66 97.51
N ILE A 476 12.88 10.36 97.35
CA ILE A 476 12.40 9.10 96.77
C ILE A 476 12.80 9.00 95.29
N GLU A 477 12.59 10.07 94.51
CA GLU A 477 13.04 10.15 93.13
C GLU A 477 14.54 9.92 93.02
N ALA A 478 15.35 10.55 93.88
CA ALA A 478 16.80 10.37 93.92
C ALA A 478 17.23 8.93 94.25
N ALA A 479 16.57 8.29 95.23
CA ALA A 479 16.86 6.91 95.60
C ALA A 479 16.50 5.90 94.50
N ASN A 480 15.56 6.28 93.63
CA ASN A 480 15.04 5.44 92.55
C ASN A 480 15.49 5.92 91.15
N LYS A 481 16.50 6.81 91.06
CA LYS A 481 17.03 7.35 89.78
C LYS A 481 17.48 6.29 88.78
N ASN A 482 17.86 5.11 89.26
CA ASN A 482 18.33 3.99 88.45
C ASN A 482 17.22 2.99 88.10
N LEU A 483 15.99 3.21 88.61
CA LEU A 483 14.81 2.50 88.14
C LEU A 483 14.32 3.22 86.88
N ASN A 484 14.20 2.48 85.77
CA ASN A 484 13.66 2.98 84.51
C ASN A 484 12.35 3.77 84.77
N PRO A 485 12.13 4.96 84.19
CA PRO A 485 11.13 5.89 84.68
C PRO A 485 9.74 5.42 84.29
N ARG A 486 9.08 4.69 85.19
CA ARG A 486 7.63 4.58 85.23
C ARG A 486 7.16 4.25 86.64
N LEU A 487 7.24 5.24 87.53
CA LEU A 487 6.30 5.28 88.64
C LEU A 487 4.90 5.37 88.02
N PRO A 488 3.96 4.44 88.32
CA PRO A 488 2.57 4.69 87.99
C PRO A 488 2.13 5.93 88.77
N GLU A 489 1.78 7.00 88.05
CA GLU A 489 1.03 8.10 88.64
C GLU A 489 -0.34 7.55 89.06
N LYS A 490 -0.46 7.17 90.33
CA LYS A 490 -1.69 7.20 91.16
C LYS A 490 -1.44 6.50 92.50
N THR A 491 -1.35 7.29 93.56
CA THR A 491 -2.29 7.31 94.72
C THR A 491 -1.90 8.41 95.68
#